data_AF-A0A5N8H9A1-F1
#
_entry.id   AF-A0A5N8H9A1-F1
#
_cell.length_a   1.000
_cell.length_b   1.000
_cell.length_c   1.000
_cell.angle_alpha   90.00
_cell.angle_beta   90.00
_cell.angle_gamma   90.00
#
_symmetry.space_group_name_H-M   'P 1'
#
loop_
_entity.id
_entity.type
_entity.pdbx_description
1 polymer ?
#
loop_
_entity_poly.entity_id
_entity_poly.type
_entity_poly.pdbx_seq_one_letter_code
_entity_poly.pdbx_strand_id
1 'polypeptide(L)'
;MHRIDTKTAQKDKFGAGKNGFTRGNPQTGTPATDLDDDYFDMLQEELCGVVEASGASLEKGRHDQLLTALRALLLSRKNPFGDIKSDGTVKTALENLGLGEAAKRNVGTGANQIPDMGSFTLSVSGTGYQKLPSGFILQWGSIGAPGIAQDVVTHFPIAFPNRCLRVLVS
;
A
#
# COMPACT_ATOMS: atom_id res chain seq x y z
N MET A 1 -23.26 19.20 -11.21
CA MET A 1 -24.52 19.85 -10.78
C MET A 1 -24.66 21.26 -11.35
N HIS A 2 -25.85 21.61 -11.86
CA HIS A 2 -26.21 22.99 -12.19
C HIS A 2 -27.07 23.62 -11.08
N ARG A 3 -27.22 24.94 -11.13
CA ARG A 3 -28.12 25.68 -10.23
C ARG A 3 -29.49 25.79 -10.86
N ILE A 4 -30.52 25.99 -10.03
CA ILE A 4 -31.87 26.30 -10.53
C ILE A 4 -31.85 27.58 -11.36
N ASP A 5 -32.43 27.51 -12.55
CA ASP A 5 -32.44 28.57 -13.56
C ASP A 5 -33.81 28.80 -14.20
N THR A 6 -34.87 28.26 -13.57
CA THR A 6 -36.25 28.62 -13.88
C THR A 6 -36.49 30.12 -13.80
N LYS A 7 -37.51 30.62 -14.52
CA LYS A 7 -37.84 32.06 -14.59
C LYS A 7 -38.10 32.70 -13.22
N THR A 8 -38.51 31.89 -12.23
CA THR A 8 -38.84 32.29 -10.87
C THR A 8 -37.71 32.01 -9.87
N ALA A 9 -36.55 31.54 -10.35
CA ALA A 9 -35.34 31.45 -9.55
C ALA A 9 -34.91 32.83 -9.03
N GLN A 10 -34.45 32.89 -7.78
CA GLN A 10 -33.90 34.11 -7.23
C GLN A 10 -32.54 34.37 -7.87
N LYS A 11 -32.50 35.38 -8.75
CA LYS A 11 -31.28 35.79 -9.43
C LYS A 11 -30.19 36.21 -8.43
N ASP A 12 -28.96 35.74 -8.68
CA ASP A 12 -27.75 36.14 -7.94
C ASP A 12 -27.80 36.01 -6.41
N LYS A 13 -28.64 35.11 -5.88
CA LYS A 13 -28.82 34.90 -4.43
C LYS A 13 -27.49 34.67 -3.69
N PHE A 14 -26.52 34.02 -4.32
CA PHE A 14 -25.21 33.71 -3.75
C PHE A 14 -24.05 34.44 -4.45
N GLY A 15 -24.33 35.54 -5.15
CA GLY A 15 -23.38 36.30 -5.96
C GLY A 15 -23.66 36.21 -7.47
N ALA A 16 -22.90 36.95 -8.27
CA ALA A 16 -23.11 37.05 -9.72
C ALA A 16 -23.13 35.67 -10.41
N GLY A 17 -24.18 35.40 -11.19
CA GLY A 17 -24.44 34.14 -11.88
C GLY A 17 -24.91 33.00 -10.98
N LYS A 18 -25.13 33.23 -9.68
CA LYS A 18 -25.42 32.18 -8.70
C LYS A 18 -26.85 32.26 -8.19
N ASN A 19 -27.77 31.86 -9.06
CA ASN A 19 -29.19 31.75 -8.76
C ASN A 19 -29.46 30.77 -7.60
N GLY A 20 -30.62 30.91 -6.96
CA GLY A 20 -31.06 30.02 -5.89
C GLY A 20 -32.56 30.06 -5.63
N PHE A 21 -33.01 29.22 -4.69
CA PHE A 21 -34.42 29.10 -4.34
C PHE A 21 -34.95 30.27 -3.52
N THR A 22 -36.17 30.71 -3.78
CA THR A 22 -36.95 31.61 -2.93
C THR A 22 -38.33 31.03 -2.64
N ARG A 23 -38.84 31.30 -1.44
CA ARG A 23 -40.23 30.96 -1.05
C ARG A 23 -41.26 31.90 -1.66
N GLY A 24 -40.81 32.89 -2.44
CA GLY A 24 -41.62 34.00 -2.90
C GLY A 24 -41.96 34.99 -1.78
N ASN A 25 -42.67 36.04 -2.14
CA ASN A 25 -43.26 37.00 -1.23
C ASN A 25 -44.56 37.55 -1.85
N PRO A 26 -45.73 37.09 -1.37
CA PRO A 26 -47.02 37.57 -1.86
C PRO A 26 -47.23 39.08 -1.69
N GLN A 27 -46.61 39.70 -0.67
CA GLN A 27 -46.75 41.15 -0.42
C GLN A 27 -46.02 42.00 -1.47
N THR A 28 -44.94 41.47 -2.06
CA THR A 28 -44.15 42.15 -3.09
C THR A 28 -44.40 41.57 -4.49
N GLY A 29 -45.36 40.65 -4.63
CA GLY A 29 -45.67 39.98 -5.90
C GLY A 29 -44.55 39.06 -6.41
N THR A 30 -43.59 38.68 -5.57
CA THR A 30 -42.49 37.80 -5.98
C THR A 30 -42.96 36.34 -5.92
N PRO A 31 -42.98 35.59 -7.03
CA PRO A 31 -43.36 34.18 -7.01
C PRO A 31 -42.31 33.33 -6.27
N ALA A 32 -42.73 32.16 -5.79
CA ALA A 32 -41.80 31.14 -5.32
C ALA A 32 -41.05 30.53 -6.50
N THR A 33 -39.87 29.96 -6.24
CA THR A 33 -39.09 29.29 -7.28
C THR A 33 -39.79 28.02 -7.74
N ASP A 34 -40.08 27.96 -9.03
CA ASP A 34 -40.57 26.77 -9.72
C ASP A 34 -39.46 25.74 -9.78
N LEU A 35 -39.84 24.48 -9.63
CA LEU A 35 -38.95 23.34 -9.78
C LEU A 35 -39.24 22.71 -11.14
N ASP A 36 -38.19 22.47 -11.93
CA ASP A 36 -38.25 21.84 -13.24
C ASP A 36 -37.68 20.42 -13.22
N ASP A 37 -37.99 19.69 -14.27
CA ASP A 37 -37.47 18.35 -14.55
C ASP A 37 -35.96 18.37 -14.69
N ASP A 38 -35.39 19.32 -15.45
CA ASP A 38 -33.95 19.44 -15.65
C ASP A 38 -33.16 19.47 -14.32
N TYR A 39 -33.62 20.24 -13.31
CA TYR A 39 -32.97 20.28 -12.00
C TYR A 39 -33.08 18.96 -11.23
N PHE A 40 -34.24 18.30 -11.27
CA PHE A 40 -34.44 17.03 -10.55
C PHE A 40 -33.72 15.86 -11.22
N ASP A 41 -33.71 15.81 -12.55
CA ASP A 41 -33.00 14.81 -13.34
C ASP A 41 -31.50 14.95 -13.10
N MET A 42 -30.95 16.17 -13.06
CA MET A 42 -29.56 16.37 -12.70
C MET A 42 -29.22 15.85 -11.29
N LEU A 43 -30.07 16.12 -10.28
CA LEU A 43 -29.84 15.59 -8.94
C LEU A 43 -29.93 14.06 -8.90
N GLN A 44 -30.86 13.47 -9.64
CA GLN A 44 -31.00 12.02 -9.76
C GLN A 44 -29.73 11.42 -10.36
N GLU A 45 -29.31 11.90 -11.53
CA GLU A 45 -28.16 11.36 -12.26
C GLU A 45 -26.84 11.54 -11.49
N GLU A 46 -26.66 12.62 -10.74
CA GLU A 46 -25.48 12.79 -9.88
C GLU A 46 -25.44 11.74 -8.75
N LEU A 47 -26.58 11.46 -8.11
CA LEU A 47 -26.66 10.44 -7.07
C LEU A 47 -26.56 9.01 -7.65
N CYS A 48 -27.21 8.77 -8.78
CA CYS A 48 -27.16 7.50 -9.51
C CYS A 48 -25.75 7.20 -10.02
N GLY A 49 -25.07 8.20 -10.59
CA GLY A 49 -23.70 8.06 -11.08
C GLY A 49 -22.71 7.66 -9.98
N VAL A 50 -22.88 8.13 -8.74
CA VAL A 50 -22.06 7.66 -7.60
C VAL A 50 -22.28 6.17 -7.32
N VAL A 51 -23.52 5.69 -7.42
CA VAL A 51 -23.84 4.27 -7.22
C VAL A 51 -23.24 3.42 -8.34
N GLU A 52 -23.39 3.83 -9.59
CA GLU A 52 -22.86 3.12 -10.74
C GLU A 52 -21.33 3.11 -10.77
N ALA A 53 -20.67 4.20 -10.38
CA ALA A 53 -19.22 4.29 -10.26
C ALA A 53 -18.65 3.29 -9.23
N SER A 54 -19.46 2.90 -8.23
CA SER A 54 -19.08 1.85 -7.27
C SER A 54 -19.16 0.43 -7.86
N GLY A 55 -19.70 0.29 -9.09
CA GLY A 55 -19.92 -0.98 -9.78
C GLY A 55 -21.26 -1.66 -9.42
N ALA A 56 -22.13 -0.99 -8.66
CA ALA A 56 -23.45 -1.49 -8.31
C ALA A 56 -24.50 -1.04 -9.34
N SER A 57 -25.51 -1.86 -9.58
CA SER A 57 -26.67 -1.50 -10.40
C SER A 57 -27.71 -0.76 -9.55
N LEU A 58 -28.46 0.14 -10.20
CA LEU A 58 -29.54 0.89 -9.57
C LEU A 58 -30.77 -0.01 -9.31
N GLU A 59 -31.29 0.03 -8.08
CA GLU A 59 -32.40 -0.79 -7.62
C GLU A 59 -33.51 0.07 -6.99
N LYS A 60 -34.66 0.22 -7.66
CA LYS A 60 -35.77 1.08 -7.23
C LYS A 60 -36.26 0.82 -5.79
N GLY A 61 -36.23 -0.43 -5.33
CA GLY A 61 -36.71 -0.82 -4.00
C GLY A 61 -35.69 -0.65 -2.87
N ARG A 62 -34.46 -0.24 -3.19
CA ARG A 62 -33.34 -0.23 -2.25
C ARG A 62 -32.98 1.20 -1.86
N HIS A 63 -33.05 1.49 -0.56
CA HIS A 63 -32.90 2.85 -0.01
C HIS A 63 -31.55 3.12 0.66
N ASP A 64 -30.57 2.23 0.49
CA ASP A 64 -29.22 2.37 1.04
C ASP A 64 -28.12 2.41 -0.03
N GLN A 65 -28.50 2.52 -1.31
CA GLN A 65 -27.58 2.40 -2.45
C GLN A 65 -26.41 3.39 -2.39
N LEU A 66 -26.68 4.66 -2.08
CA LEU A 66 -25.64 5.68 -1.93
C LEU A 66 -24.69 5.34 -0.78
N LEU A 67 -25.23 4.88 0.36
CA LEU A 67 -24.41 4.48 1.50
C LEU A 67 -23.54 3.26 1.16
N THR A 68 -24.08 2.27 0.48
CA THR A 68 -23.32 1.11 -0.01
C THR A 68 -22.23 1.55 -0.97
N ALA A 69 -22.55 2.44 -1.92
CA ALA A 69 -21.63 2.95 -2.92
C ALA A 69 -20.47 3.73 -2.30
N LEU A 70 -20.74 4.63 -1.36
CA LEU A 70 -19.72 5.37 -0.62
C LEU A 70 -18.79 4.42 0.15
N ARG A 71 -19.33 3.38 0.80
CA ARG A 71 -18.51 2.35 1.46
C ARG A 71 -17.65 1.62 0.44
N ALA A 72 -18.18 1.25 -0.71
CA ALA A 72 -17.42 0.55 -1.75
C ALA A 72 -16.34 1.42 -2.39
N LEU A 73 -16.63 2.69 -2.69
CA LEU A 73 -15.70 3.64 -3.29
C LEU A 73 -14.58 4.03 -2.33
N LEU A 74 -14.91 4.28 -1.06
CA LEU A 74 -13.95 4.73 -0.06
C LEU A 74 -13.20 3.58 0.65
N LEU A 75 -13.74 2.35 0.65
CA LEU A 75 -13.10 1.15 1.20
C LEU A 75 -12.83 0.05 0.14
N SER A 76 -12.70 0.40 -1.14
CA SER A 76 -12.44 -0.58 -2.19
C SER A 76 -11.18 -1.40 -1.90
N ARG A 77 -11.38 -2.70 -1.60
CA ARG A 77 -10.32 -3.68 -1.33
C ARG A 77 -9.56 -4.10 -2.59
N LYS A 78 -9.86 -3.52 -3.75
CA LYS A 78 -9.11 -3.79 -4.98
C LYS A 78 -7.75 -3.09 -4.97
N ASN A 79 -7.62 -1.97 -4.23
CA ASN A 79 -6.37 -1.23 -4.05
C ASN A 79 -6.24 -0.66 -2.61
N PRO A 80 -6.28 -1.48 -1.54
CA PRO A 80 -6.06 -0.97 -0.19
C PRO A 80 -4.71 -0.25 -0.16
N PHE A 81 -4.72 1.01 0.29
CA PHE A 81 -3.54 1.90 0.36
C PHE A 81 -2.97 2.39 -0.99
N GLY A 82 -3.71 2.25 -2.09
CA GLY A 82 -3.31 2.79 -3.40
C GLY A 82 -3.31 4.33 -3.46
N ASP A 83 -4.16 4.95 -2.64
CA ASP A 83 -4.22 6.40 -2.37
C ASP A 83 -2.91 6.91 -1.76
N ILE A 84 -2.32 6.20 -0.79
CA ILE A 84 -1.03 6.57 -0.17
C ILE A 84 0.07 6.80 -1.22
N LYS A 85 0.09 5.95 -2.26
CA LYS A 85 1.05 6.09 -3.36
C LYS A 85 0.64 7.23 -4.32
N SER A 86 -0.64 7.32 -4.65
CA SER A 86 -1.16 8.31 -5.61
C SER A 86 -1.04 9.74 -5.10
N ASP A 87 -1.23 9.95 -3.80
CA ASP A 87 -1.14 11.24 -3.13
C ASP A 87 0.30 11.65 -2.80
N GLY A 88 1.28 10.77 -3.05
CA GLY A 88 2.69 11.02 -2.73
C GLY A 88 2.99 11.00 -1.22
N THR A 89 2.14 10.39 -0.40
CA THR A 89 2.19 10.43 1.08
C THR A 89 2.87 9.21 1.72
N VAL A 90 3.52 8.35 0.93
CA VAL A 90 4.22 7.13 1.40
C VAL A 90 5.13 7.40 2.60
N LYS A 91 5.88 8.51 2.60
CA LYS A 91 6.78 8.85 3.71
C LYS A 91 6.03 9.01 5.03
N THR A 92 4.95 9.81 5.03
CA THR A 92 4.11 10.05 6.21
C THR A 92 3.41 8.77 6.66
N ALA A 93 2.99 7.91 5.73
CA ALA A 93 2.41 6.62 6.08
C ALA A 93 3.40 5.70 6.80
N LEU A 94 4.66 5.64 6.34
CA LEU A 94 5.71 4.90 7.05
C LEU A 94 5.98 5.47 8.45
N GLU A 95 6.03 6.80 8.58
CA GLU A 95 6.21 7.48 9.87
C GLU A 95 5.07 7.17 10.85
N ASN A 96 3.82 7.24 10.40
CA ASN A 96 2.63 6.96 11.22
C ASN A 96 2.60 5.51 11.74
N LEU A 97 3.11 4.56 10.94
CA LEU A 97 3.22 3.15 11.33
C LEU A 97 4.48 2.83 12.14
N GLY A 98 5.36 3.82 12.38
CA GLY A 98 6.65 3.62 13.03
C GLY A 98 7.63 2.76 12.22
N LEU A 99 7.44 2.69 10.89
CA LEU A 99 8.28 1.90 10.00
C LEU A 99 9.55 2.68 9.61
N GLY A 100 10.70 2.14 10.00
CA GLY A 100 12.01 2.71 9.69
C GLY A 100 12.63 2.20 8.39
N GLU A 101 13.94 2.47 8.21
CA GLU A 101 14.68 2.10 7.00
C GLU A 101 14.65 0.61 6.66
N ALA A 102 14.57 -0.26 7.66
CA ALA A 102 14.52 -1.71 7.44
C ALA A 102 13.31 -2.14 6.60
N ALA A 103 12.15 -1.51 6.78
CA ALA A 103 10.93 -1.84 6.04
C ALA A 103 11.03 -1.50 4.54
N LYS A 104 12.01 -0.68 4.15
CA LYS A 104 12.27 -0.28 2.76
C LYS A 104 13.30 -1.16 2.04
N ARG A 105 13.92 -2.11 2.74
CA ARG A 105 15.00 -2.94 2.20
C ARG A 105 14.47 -4.30 1.75
N ASN A 106 15.00 -4.79 0.64
CA ASN A 106 14.73 -6.15 0.17
C ASN A 106 15.51 -7.19 0.99
N VAL A 107 14.98 -8.42 1.03
CA VAL A 107 15.71 -9.57 1.57
C VAL A 107 16.80 -9.99 0.57
N GLY A 108 18.02 -10.21 1.07
CA GLY A 108 19.17 -10.64 0.27
C GLY A 108 20.51 -10.18 0.85
N THR A 109 21.61 -10.49 0.16
CA THR A 109 22.99 -10.22 0.62
C THR A 109 23.69 -9.08 -0.11
N GLY A 110 23.02 -8.42 -1.06
CA GLY A 110 23.53 -7.27 -1.81
C GLY A 110 23.55 -5.98 -0.99
N ALA A 111 24.09 -4.92 -1.60
CA ALA A 111 24.11 -3.59 -0.98
C ALA A 111 22.68 -3.12 -0.65
N ASN A 112 22.49 -2.54 0.53
CA ASN A 112 21.19 -2.08 1.05
C ASN A 112 20.11 -3.18 1.18
N GLN A 113 20.50 -4.45 1.34
CA GLN A 113 19.59 -5.55 1.64
C GLN A 113 19.71 -6.04 3.09
N ILE A 114 18.72 -6.81 3.54
CA ILE A 114 18.71 -7.49 4.84
C ILE A 114 18.87 -8.99 4.58
N PRO A 115 19.99 -9.60 4.99
CA PRO A 115 20.17 -11.06 4.86
C PRO A 115 19.13 -11.80 5.72
N ASP A 116 18.55 -12.86 5.15
CA ASP A 116 17.70 -13.78 5.90
C ASP A 116 18.54 -14.82 6.67
N MET A 117 17.87 -15.71 7.40
CA MET A 117 18.54 -16.79 8.14
C MET A 117 19.25 -17.78 7.22
N GLY A 118 18.77 -17.99 5.98
CA GLY A 118 19.39 -18.89 5.00
C GLY A 118 20.80 -18.44 4.61
N SER A 119 21.03 -17.13 4.62
CA SER A 119 22.32 -16.50 4.38
C SER A 119 23.36 -16.80 5.47
N PHE A 120 22.95 -17.35 6.62
CA PHE A 120 23.79 -17.75 7.75
C PHE A 120 23.85 -19.28 7.95
N THR A 121 23.90 -20.06 6.87
CA THR A 121 23.91 -21.54 6.95
C THR A 121 24.99 -22.06 7.90
N LEU A 122 24.60 -22.90 8.86
CA LEU A 122 25.46 -23.40 9.94
C LEU A 122 25.31 -24.92 10.10
N SER A 123 26.44 -25.62 10.21
CA SER A 123 26.50 -27.02 10.62
C SER A 123 27.29 -27.12 11.93
N VAL A 124 26.58 -27.31 13.05
CA VAL A 124 27.18 -27.46 14.38
C VAL A 124 27.48 -28.92 14.65
N SER A 125 28.65 -29.39 14.22
CA SER A 125 29.18 -30.69 14.61
C SER A 125 30.66 -30.55 15.00
N GLY A 126 31.28 -31.65 15.49
CA GLY A 126 32.72 -31.68 15.77
C GLY A 126 33.58 -31.31 14.55
N THR A 127 33.07 -31.54 13.34
CA THR A 127 33.63 -31.03 12.07
C THR A 127 32.53 -30.26 11.34
N GLY A 128 32.56 -28.93 11.44
CA GLY A 128 31.43 -28.08 11.07
C GLY A 128 31.84 -26.84 10.30
N TYR A 129 30.83 -26.06 9.89
CA TYR A 129 31.04 -24.83 9.15
C TYR A 129 29.94 -23.80 9.41
N GLN A 130 30.25 -22.53 9.17
CA GLN A 130 29.32 -21.42 9.10
C GLN A 130 29.58 -20.62 7.84
N LYS A 131 28.53 -20.38 7.05
CA LYS A 131 28.52 -19.41 5.95
C LYS A 131 27.98 -18.07 6.45
N LEU A 132 28.55 -16.97 5.96
CA LEU A 132 28.11 -15.62 6.27
C LEU A 132 27.58 -14.94 5.00
N PRO A 133 26.65 -13.97 5.13
CA PRO A 133 26.11 -13.21 3.99
C PRO A 133 27.18 -12.48 3.16
N SER A 134 28.34 -12.20 3.76
CA SER A 134 29.50 -11.61 3.09
C SER A 134 30.20 -12.56 2.10
N GLY A 135 29.80 -13.84 2.06
CA GLY A 135 30.50 -14.89 1.33
C GLY A 135 31.67 -15.50 2.11
N PHE A 136 31.96 -15.03 3.34
CA PHE A 136 32.93 -15.69 4.20
C PHE A 136 32.41 -17.04 4.68
N ILE A 137 33.34 -17.99 4.79
CA ILE A 137 33.06 -19.34 5.29
C ILE A 137 34.07 -19.61 6.40
N LEU A 138 33.56 -19.94 7.58
CA LEU A 138 34.33 -20.47 8.70
C LEU A 138 34.13 -21.98 8.74
N GLN A 139 35.19 -22.75 8.90
CA GLN A 139 35.13 -24.20 9.03
C GLN A 139 36.03 -24.64 10.18
N TRP A 140 35.62 -25.69 10.89
CA TRP A 140 36.36 -26.26 12.01
C TRP A 140 36.29 -27.79 11.97
N GLY A 141 37.22 -28.42 12.69
CA GLY A 141 37.35 -29.86 12.78
C GLY A 141 38.52 -30.23 13.68
N SER A 142 38.67 -31.54 13.91
CA SER A 142 39.85 -32.11 14.58
C SER A 142 40.52 -33.10 13.63
N ILE A 143 41.84 -33.17 13.70
CA ILE A 143 42.65 -34.14 12.94
C ILE A 143 43.42 -34.96 13.97
N GLY A 144 43.35 -36.28 13.85
CA GLY A 144 44.17 -37.16 14.68
C GLY A 144 45.63 -37.05 14.29
N ALA A 145 46.51 -36.75 15.26
CA ALA A 145 47.95 -36.79 15.07
C ALA A 145 48.47 -38.21 15.30
N PRO A 146 49.01 -38.89 14.28
CA PRO A 146 49.57 -40.23 14.44
C PRO A 146 50.88 -40.17 15.23
N GLY A 147 51.14 -41.21 16.04
CA GLY A 147 52.37 -41.32 16.84
C GLY A 147 53.64 -41.63 16.03
N ILE A 148 53.55 -41.59 14.70
CA ILE A 148 54.66 -41.81 13.76
C ILE A 148 54.67 -40.67 12.75
N ALA A 149 55.85 -40.31 12.23
CA ALA A 149 55.98 -39.26 11.23
C ALA A 149 55.38 -39.72 9.89
N GLN A 150 54.15 -39.28 9.61
CA GLN A 150 53.46 -39.53 8.35
C GLN A 150 52.58 -38.33 7.98
N ASP A 151 52.39 -38.12 6.69
CA ASP A 151 51.47 -37.12 6.17
C ASP A 151 50.02 -37.57 6.42
N VAL A 152 49.21 -36.69 7.00
CA VAL A 152 47.77 -36.91 7.20
C VAL A 152 46.99 -35.94 6.35
N VAL A 153 46.13 -36.49 5.48
CA VAL A 153 45.22 -35.70 4.64
C VAL A 153 43.86 -35.62 5.31
N THR A 154 43.37 -34.41 5.53
CA THR A 154 41.99 -34.14 5.96
C THR A 154 41.29 -33.24 4.95
N HIS A 155 39.96 -33.19 5.00
CA HIS A 155 39.13 -32.38 4.12
C HIS A 155 38.28 -31.42 4.94
N PHE A 156 38.07 -30.22 4.39
CA PHE A 156 37.10 -29.30 4.94
C PHE A 156 35.67 -29.86 4.78
N PRO A 157 34.76 -29.61 5.75
CA PRO A 157 33.36 -30.03 5.66
C PRO A 157 32.67 -29.63 4.35
N ILE A 158 33.02 -28.46 3.80
CA ILE A 158 32.56 -27.99 2.49
C ILE A 158 33.70 -27.38 1.68
N ALA A 159 33.57 -27.39 0.36
CA ALA A 159 34.49 -26.69 -0.52
C ALA A 159 34.39 -25.17 -0.34
N PHE A 160 35.54 -24.49 -0.31
CA PHE A 160 35.59 -23.04 -0.45
C PHE A 160 35.36 -22.68 -1.93
N PRO A 161 34.35 -21.87 -2.28
CA PRO A 161 34.05 -21.55 -3.69
C PRO A 161 35.18 -20.85 -4.45
N ASN A 162 36.06 -20.13 -3.73
CA ASN A 162 37.17 -19.38 -4.33
C ASN A 162 38.52 -19.91 -3.84
N ARG A 163 38.82 -19.76 -2.54
CA ARG A 163 40.05 -20.24 -1.90
C ARG A 163 39.93 -20.26 -0.39
N CYS A 164 40.72 -21.11 0.27
CA CYS A 164 40.97 -21.02 1.71
C CYS A 164 41.97 -19.87 1.96
N LEU A 165 41.66 -18.97 2.89
CA LEU A 165 42.51 -17.81 3.18
C LEU A 165 43.53 -18.07 4.31
N ARG A 166 43.15 -18.86 5.32
CA ARG A 166 44.00 -19.15 6.49
C ARG A 166 43.53 -20.44 7.17
N VAL A 167 44.49 -21.18 7.71
CA VAL A 167 44.27 -22.33 8.58
C VAL A 167 45.01 -22.08 9.90
N LEU A 168 44.39 -22.47 11.01
CA LEU A 168 44.98 -22.41 12.34
C LEU A 168 44.90 -23.82 12.94
N VAL A 169 46.01 -24.27 13.51
CA VAL A 169 46.13 -25.57 14.18
C VAL A 169 46.76 -25.32 15.54
N SER A 170 46.24 -25.98 16.57
CA SER A 170 46.68 -25.88 17.97
C SER A 170 47.10 -27.24 18.49
#